data_AF-A0A357T8N1-F1
#
_entry.id   AF-A0A357T8N1-F1
#
_cell.length_a   1.000
_cell.length_b   1.000
_cell.length_c   1.000
_cell.angle_alpha   90.00
_cell.angle_beta   90.00
_cell.angle_gamma   90.00
#
_symmetry.space_group_name_H-M   'P 1'
#
loop_
_entity.id
_entity.type
_entity.pdbx_description
1 polymer ?
#
loop_
_entity_poly.entity_id
_entity_poly.type
_entity_poly.pdbx_seq_one_letter_code
_entity_poly.pdbx_strand_id
1 'polypeptide(L)' 'MKKTREEAWMLFTQYNQQPSLRKHALAVEAVMGYFAKERGEDVAYWSLVGLLHDLDYEQYPEV' A
#
# COMPACT_ATOMS: atom_id res chain seq x y z
N MET A 1 -3.60 8.36 -15.47
CA MET A 1 -2.37 8.67 -14.71
C MET A 1 -2.26 7.70 -13.56
N LYS A 2 -1.11 7.03 -13.38
CA LYS A 2 -0.79 6.31 -12.13
C LYS A 2 -0.57 7.37 -11.04
N LYS A 3 -1.13 7.17 -9.84
CA LYS A 3 -0.84 8.04 -8.69
C LYS A 3 0.63 7.95 -8.32
N THR A 4 1.22 9.03 -7.81
CA THR A 4 2.55 8.94 -7.20
C THR A 4 2.48 8.18 -5.87
N ARG A 5 3.64 7.73 -5.38
CA ARG A 5 3.74 7.09 -4.06
C ARG A 5 3.26 8.02 -2.95
N GLU A 6 3.58 9.29 -3.04
CA GLU A 6 3.17 10.32 -2.09
C GLU A 6 1.65 10.51 -2.11
N GLU A 7 1.04 10.58 -3.29
CA GLU A 7 -0.42 10.66 -3.42
C GLU A 7 -1.11 9.40 -2.86
N ALA A 8 -0.55 8.22 -3.10
CA ALA A 8 -1.04 6.97 -2.53
C ALA A 8 -0.91 6.94 -1.00
N TRP A 9 0.20 7.43 -0.46
CA TRP A 9 0.41 7.54 0.99
C TRP A 9 -0.56 8.52 1.65
N MET A 10 -0.76 9.68 1.05
CA MET A 10 -1.75 10.66 1.51
C MET A 10 -3.15 10.07 1.50
N LEU A 11 -3.50 9.33 0.45
CA LEU A 11 -4.79 8.64 0.37
C LEU A 11 -4.90 7.56 1.45
N PHE A 12 -3.93 6.67 1.59
CA PHE A 12 -3.95 5.60 2.60
C PHE A 12 -4.09 6.16 4.02
N THR A 13 -3.32 7.20 4.35
CA THR A 13 -3.35 7.83 5.67
C THR A 13 -4.58 8.67 5.94
N GLN A 14 -5.37 9.03 4.92
CA GLN A 14 -6.70 9.62 5.09
C GLN A 14 -7.68 8.59 5.69
N TYR A 15 -7.63 7.35 5.22
CA TYR A 15 -8.56 6.28 5.61
C TYR A 15 -8.05 5.41 6.77
N ASN A 16 -6.73 5.37 7.03
CA ASN A 16 -6.12 4.57 8.10
C ASN A 16 -5.28 5.43 9.06
N GLN A 17 -5.78 5.60 10.28
CA GLN A 17 -5.12 6.40 11.34
C GLN A 17 -4.27 5.56 12.29
N GLN A 18 -4.57 4.27 12.45
CA GLN A 18 -3.83 3.40 13.36
C GLN A 18 -2.37 3.19 12.90
N PRO A 19 -1.40 3.39 13.81
CA PRO A 19 0.01 3.14 13.51
C PRO A 19 0.32 1.69 13.10
N SER A 20 -0.45 0.71 13.59
CA SER A 20 -0.32 -0.70 13.22
C SER A 20 -0.62 -0.93 11.74
N LEU A 21 -1.72 -0.38 11.24
CA LEU A 21 -2.13 -0.50 9.83
C LEU A 21 -1.16 0.19 8.89
N ARG A 22 -0.61 1.34 9.29
CA ARG A 22 0.45 2.03 8.54
C ARG A 22 1.71 1.18 8.42
N LYS A 23 2.15 0.56 9.52
CA LYS A 23 3.32 -0.35 9.51
C LYS A 23 3.05 -1.57 8.63
N HIS A 24 1.85 -2.14 8.70
CA HIS A 24 1.42 -3.25 7.86
C HIS A 24 1.48 -2.89 6.38
N ALA A 25 0.84 -1.80 5.96
CA ALA A 25 0.84 -1.36 4.57
C ALA A 25 2.26 -1.08 4.03
N LEU A 26 3.13 -0.47 4.83
CA LEU A 26 4.54 -0.25 4.46
C LEU A 26 5.33 -1.58 4.32
N ALA A 27 5.06 -2.57 5.17
CA ALA A 27 5.66 -3.89 5.05
C ALA A 27 5.20 -4.59 3.76
N VAL A 28 3.90 -4.51 3.44
CA VAL A 28 3.34 -5.09 2.21
C VAL A 28 3.86 -4.36 0.97
N GLU A 29 3.95 -3.03 0.97
CA GLU A 29 4.58 -2.22 -0.08
C GLU A 29 6.00 -2.73 -0.39
N ALA A 30 6.82 -2.97 0.65
CA ALA A 30 8.19 -3.45 0.51
C ALA A 30 8.26 -4.89 -0.03
N VAL A 31 7.42 -5.80 0.49
CA VAL A 31 7.37 -7.19 0.02
C VAL A 31 6.93 -7.27 -1.43
N MET A 32 5.90 -6.51 -1.81
CA MET A 32 5.41 -6.46 -3.19
C MET A 32 6.46 -5.90 -4.15
N GLY A 33 7.15 -4.81 -3.76
CA GLY A 33 8.24 -4.25 -4.54
C GLY A 33 9.42 -5.21 -4.71
N TYR A 34 9.79 -5.93 -3.65
CA TYR A 34 10.82 -6.96 -3.70
C TYR A 34 10.46 -8.06 -4.70
N PHE A 35 9.27 -8.64 -4.60
CA PHE A 35 8.85 -9.71 -5.49
C PHE A 35 8.63 -9.26 -6.93
N ALA A 36 8.21 -8.02 -7.16
CA ALA A 36 8.12 -7.46 -8.50
C ALA A 36 9.51 -7.38 -9.14
N LYS A 37 10.52 -6.93 -8.39
CA LYS A 37 11.90 -6.91 -8.86
C LYS A 37 12.41 -8.31 -9.20
N GLU A 38 12.20 -9.29 -8.31
CA GLU A 38 12.62 -10.68 -8.53
C GLU A 38 11.92 -11.33 -9.73
N ARG A 39 10.72 -10.87 -10.09
CA ARG A 39 9.93 -11.38 -11.22
C ARG A 39 10.08 -10.59 -12.51
N GLY A 40 10.88 -9.52 -12.53
CA GLY A 40 11.04 -8.66 -13.71
C GLY A 40 9.80 -7.81 -14.03
N GLU A 41 8.98 -7.54 -13.02
CA GLU A 41 7.74 -6.76 -13.12
C GLU A 41 7.97 -5.28 -12.76
N ASP A 42 6.95 -4.44 -12.98
CA ASP A 42 6.97 -3.01 -12.60
C ASP A 42 6.94 -2.84 -11.07
N VAL A 43 8.12 -2.61 -10.49
CA VAL A 43 8.31 -2.39 -9.04
C VAL A 43 7.46 -1.25 -8.51
N ALA A 44 7.40 -0.12 -9.22
CA ALA A 44 6.65 1.04 -8.74
C ALA A 44 5.14 0.75 -8.70
N TYR A 45 4.64 0.04 -9.71
CA TYR A 45 3.25 -0.40 -9.74
C TYR A 45 2.92 -1.35 -8.59
N TRP A 46 3.71 -2.42 -8.42
CA TRP A 46 3.41 -3.44 -7.42
C TRP A 46 3.62 -2.94 -5.99
N SER A 47 4.58 -2.05 -5.75
CA SER A 47 4.69 -1.34 -4.47
C SER A 47 3.45 -0.50 -4.16
N LEU A 48 2.91 0.23 -5.13
CA LEU A 48 1.66 0.99 -4.96
C LEU A 48 0.46 0.08 -4.68
N VAL A 49 0.37 -1.07 -5.37
CA VAL A 49 -0.66 -2.09 -5.09
C VAL A 49 -0.55 -2.57 -3.65
N GLY A 50 0.66 -2.89 -3.18
CA GLY A 50 0.88 -3.31 -1.80
C GLY A 50 0.52 -2.23 -0.78
N LEU A 51 0.83 -0.96 -1.08
CA LEU A 51 0.50 0.16 -0.20
C LEU A 51 -1.01 0.37 -0.03
N LEU A 52 -1.78 0.15 -1.10
CA LEU A 52 -3.21 0.47 -1.16
C LEU A 52 -4.13 -0.76 -1.03
N HIS A 53 -3.60 -1.96 -0.78
CA HIS A 53 -4.38 -3.20 -0.81
C HIS A 53 -5.57 -3.20 0.16
N ASP A 54 -5.39 -2.62 1.36
CA ASP A 54 -6.38 -2.52 2.43
C ASP A 54 -6.72 -1.04 2.71
N LEU A 55 -7.10 -0.29 1.67
CA LEU A 55 -7.28 1.16 1.75
C LEU A 55 -8.34 1.59 2.78
N ASP A 56 -9.45 0.89 2.91
CA ASP A 56 -10.62 1.29 3.70
C ASP A 56 -10.88 0.38 4.91
N TYR A 57 -9.88 -0.39 5.34
CA TYR A 57 -9.99 -1.38 6.41
C TYR A 57 -10.55 -0.81 7.73
N GLU A 58 -10.13 0.39 8.15
CA GLU A 58 -10.70 1.01 9.37
C GLU A 58 -12.15 1.45 9.24
N GLN A 59 -12.62 1.73 8.02
CA GLN A 59 -13.99 2.19 7.79
C GLN A 59 -14.99 1.03 7.78
N TYR A 60 -14.52 -0.17 7.40
CA TYR A 60 -15.34 -1.37 7.34
C TYR A 60 -14.63 -2.54 8.04
N PRO A 61 -14.42 -2.49 9.37
CA PRO A 61 -13.72 -3.53 10.11
C PRO A 61 -14.57 -4.80 10.33
N GLU A 62 -15.80 -4.85 9.80
CA GLU A 62 -16.69 -5.99 9.95
C GLU A 62 -16.26 -7.13 9.03
N VAL A 63 -15.89 -8.25 9.64
CA VAL A 63 -15.59 -9.55 9.00
C VAL A 63 -16.63 -10.57 9.42
#